data_AF-A0A831SNK7-F1
#
_entry.id   AF-A0A831SNK7-F1
#
_cell.length_a   1.000
_cell.length_b   1.000
_cell.length_c   1.000
_cell.angle_alpha   90.00
_cell.angle_beta   90.00
_cell.angle_gamma   90.00
#
_symmetry.space_group_name_H-M   'P 1'
#
loop_
_entity.id
_entity.type
_entity.pdbx_description
1 polymer ?
#
loop_
_entity_poly.entity_id
_entity_poly.type
_entity_poly.pdbx_seq_one_letter_code
_entity_poly.pdbx_strand_id
1 'polypeptide(L)'
;MDIYNILRVDLSQGNYKEEKVPEDLIRSYIGGKGLAAYYLFKELEPHINPLSPKNKIIFMTGPLTGIYPGTSRYVVVTKSPLTGAFLDSYA
;
A
#
# COMPACT_ATOMS: atom_id res chain seq x y z
N MET A 1 20.71 -5.19 1.64
CA MET A 1 19.24 -5.33 1.67
C MET A 1 18.74 -4.67 0.41
N ASP A 2 18.11 -5.46 -0.45
CA ASP A 2 17.61 -4.98 -1.72
C ASP A 2 16.66 -3.81 -1.54
N ILE A 3 16.74 -2.91 -2.50
CA ILE A 3 16.04 -1.64 -2.53
C ILE A 3 14.53 -1.91 -2.51
N TYR A 4 13.82 -1.45 -1.48
CA TYR A 4 12.35 -1.43 -1.51
C TYR A 4 11.89 -0.30 -2.42
N ASN A 5 11.45 -0.65 -3.63
CA ASN A 5 10.83 0.29 -4.55
C ASN A 5 9.32 0.03 -4.60
N ILE A 6 8.55 1.11 -4.68
CA ILE A 6 7.11 1.05 -4.95
C ILE A 6 6.81 1.75 -6.26
N LEU A 7 5.91 1.16 -7.04
CA LEU A 7 5.37 1.79 -8.24
C LEU A 7 4.18 2.67 -7.85
N ARG A 8 4.28 3.96 -8.14
CA ARG A 8 3.18 4.92 -7.98
C ARG A 8 2.53 5.11 -9.33
N VAL A 9 1.25 4.77 -9.45
CA VAL A 9 0.49 4.86 -10.71
C VAL A 9 -0.64 5.86 -10.54
N ASP A 10 -0.74 6.82 -11.45
CA ASP A 10 -1.88 7.72 -11.60
C ASP A 10 -2.71 7.27 -12.80
N LEU A 11 -3.88 6.69 -12.52
CA LEU A 11 -4.80 6.21 -13.56
C LEU A 11 -5.57 7.34 -14.26
N SER A 12 -5.69 8.52 -13.62
CA SER A 12 -6.35 9.68 -14.24
C SER A 12 -5.44 10.34 -15.27
N GLN A 13 -4.12 10.33 -15.04
CA GLN A 13 -3.12 10.88 -15.95
C GLN A 13 -2.44 9.84 -16.84
N GLY A 14 -2.66 8.55 -16.58
CA GLY A 14 -2.06 7.45 -17.33
C GLY A 14 -0.54 7.37 -17.20
N ASN A 15 0.03 7.77 -16.05
CA ASN A 15 1.46 7.80 -15.82
C ASN A 15 1.86 7.03 -14.55
N TYR A 16 3.17 6.81 -14.41
CA TYR A 16 3.74 6.17 -13.23
C TYR A 16 5.10 6.75 -12.89
N LYS A 17 5.54 6.50 -11.65
CA LYS A 17 6.91 6.74 -11.18
C LYS A 17 7.32 5.67 -10.18
N GLU A 18 8.62 5.43 -10.10
CA GLU A 18 9.20 4.61 -9.04
C GLU A 18 9.55 5.48 -7.83
N GLU A 19 9.25 4.99 -6.64
CA GLU A 19 9.65 5.62 -5.39
C GLU A 19 10.48 4.62 -4.58
N LYS A 20 11.70 5.03 -4.24
CA LYS A 20 12.52 4.33 -3.28
C LYS A 20 11.98 4.59 -1.88
N VAL A 21 11.63 3.54 -1.16
CA VAL A 21 11.13 3.64 0.21
C VAL A 21 12.31 3.91 1.15
N PRO A 22 12.25 4.97 1.97
CA PRO A 22 13.23 5.24 3.01
C PRO A 22 13.41 4.05 3.98
N GLU A 23 14.66 3.76 4.36
CA GLU A 23 15.00 2.60 5.20
C GLU A 23 14.37 2.68 6.59
N ASP A 24 14.27 3.88 7.16
CA ASP A 24 13.60 4.14 8.44
C ASP A 24 12.12 3.74 8.41
N LEU A 25 11.42 3.95 7.29
CA LEU A 25 10.05 3.49 7.12
C LEU A 25 9.97 1.96 7.02
N ILE A 26 10.89 1.32 6.30
CA ILE A 26 10.94 -0.14 6.25
C ILE A 26 11.19 -0.73 7.64
N ARG A 27 12.09 -0.14 8.43
CA ARG A 27 12.36 -0.56 9.81
C ARG A 27 11.17 -0.33 10.74
N SER A 28 10.45 0.78 10.56
CA SER A 28 9.32 1.16 11.42
C SER A 28 8.04 0.37 11.11
N TYR A 29 7.83 0.01 9.84
CA TYR A 29 6.57 -0.56 9.36
C TYR A 29 6.69 -1.97 8.77
N ILE A 30 7.90 -2.54 8.68
CA ILE A 30 8.26 -3.90 8.25
C ILE A 30 8.00 -4.18 6.75
N GLY A 31 6.87 -3.71 6.21
CA GLY A 31 6.36 -3.99 4.87
C GLY A 31 4.87 -4.34 4.91
N GLY A 32 4.34 -4.87 3.81
CA GLY A 32 2.96 -5.38 3.72
C GLY A 32 1.93 -4.39 4.27
N LYS A 33 1.08 -4.85 5.20
CA LYS A 33 -0.01 -4.06 5.79
C LYS A 33 0.50 -2.83 6.55
N GLY A 34 1.62 -2.94 7.27
CA GLY A 34 2.16 -1.82 8.05
C GLY A 34 2.55 -0.65 7.15
N LEU A 35 3.32 -0.93 6.11
CA LEU A 35 3.76 0.09 5.17
C LEU A 35 2.60 0.64 4.33
N ALA A 36 1.67 -0.22 3.90
CA ALA A 36 0.48 0.21 3.19
C ALA A 36 -0.44 1.11 4.05
N ALA A 37 -0.59 0.79 5.35
CA ALA A 37 -1.36 1.62 6.28
C ALA A 37 -0.70 2.98 6.51
N TYR A 38 0.63 3.04 6.63
CA TYR A 38 1.36 4.31 6.70
C TYR A 38 1.07 5.20 5.48
N TYR A 39 1.18 4.65 4.26
CA TYR A 39 0.91 5.43 3.05
C TYR A 39 -0.54 5.86 2.94
N LEU A 40 -1.50 4.98 3.24
CA LEU A 40 -2.91 5.35 3.20
C LEU A 40 -3.21 6.47 4.21
N PHE A 41 -2.73 6.34 5.45
CA PHE A 41 -2.95 7.34 6.48
C PHE A 41 -2.29 8.68 6.15
N LYS A 42 -1.07 8.66 5.62
CA LYS A 42 -0.31 9.87 5.28
C LYS A 42 -0.90 10.62 4.08
N GLU A 43 -1.42 9.90 3.09
CA GLU A 43 -1.75 10.48 1.78
C GLU A 43 -3.25 10.62 1.51
N LEU A 44 -4.11 9.94 2.27
CA LEU A 44 -5.55 9.99 2.05
C LEU A 44 -6.18 11.12 2.86
N GLU A 45 -6.83 12.07 2.18
CA GLU A 45 -7.62 13.10 2.86
C GLU A 45 -8.73 12.45 3.70
N PRO A 46 -8.97 12.93 4.94
CA PRO A 46 -10.08 12.45 5.74
C PRO A 46 -11.42 12.75 5.05
N HIS A 47 -12.45 11.97 5.38
CA HIS A 47 -13.83 12.17 4.90
C HIS A 47 -14.08 12.11 3.39
N ILE A 48 -13.10 11.77 2.54
CA ILE A 48 -13.36 11.59 1.09
C ILE A 48 -14.41 10.51 0.81
N ASN A 49 -15.10 10.62 -0.33
CA ASN A 49 -15.93 9.53 -0.85
C ASN A 49 -15.00 8.35 -1.26
N PRO A 50 -15.17 7.14 -0.70
CA PRO A 50 -14.34 5.97 -1.02
C PRO A 50 -14.43 5.50 -2.48
N LEU A 51 -15.48 5.89 -3.23
CA LEU A 51 -15.60 5.59 -4.65
C LEU A 51 -15.09 6.72 -5.56
N SER A 52 -14.52 7.78 -5.00
CA SER A 52 -13.94 8.87 -5.78
C SER A 52 -12.53 8.54 -6.28
N PRO A 53 -12.05 9.19 -7.36
CA PRO A 53 -10.66 9.07 -7.84
C PRO A 53 -9.59 9.48 -6.81
N LYS A 54 -9.99 10.15 -5.72
CA LYS A 54 -9.08 10.49 -4.62
C LYS A 54 -8.74 9.30 -3.73
N ASN A 55 -9.53 8.22 -3.76
CA ASN A 55 -9.22 7.03 -2.98
C ASN A 55 -7.98 6.32 -3.55
N LYS A 56 -7.20 5.72 -2.66
CA LYS A 56 -5.98 4.99 -3.02
C LYS A 56 -6.20 3.50 -2.80
N ILE A 57 -5.80 2.70 -3.79
CA ILE A 57 -5.74 1.24 -3.68
C ILE A 57 -4.26 0.87 -3.66
N ILE A 58 -3.83 0.27 -2.56
CA ILE A 58 -2.41 -0.04 -2.31
C ILE A 58 -2.25 -1.54 -2.29
N PHE A 59 -1.46 -2.05 -3.23
CA PHE A 59 -0.98 -3.44 -3.25
C PHE A 59 0.41 -3.46 -2.63
N MET A 60 0.63 -4.31 -1.63
CA MET A 60 1.92 -4.38 -0.95
C MET A 60 2.27 -5.81 -0.56
N THR A 61 3.53 -6.18 -0.75
CA THR A 61 4.10 -7.45 -0.28
C THR A 61 4.78 -7.28 1.07
N GLY A 62 4.86 -8.36 1.84
CA GLY A 62 5.66 -8.41 3.06
C GLY A 62 7.12 -8.75 2.74
N PRO A 63 8.04 -8.53 3.69
CA PRO A 63 9.47 -8.75 3.44
C PRO A 63 9.87 -10.20 3.24
N LEU A 64 9.01 -11.14 3.63
CA LEU A 64 9.22 -12.57 3.41
C LEU A 64 8.57 -13.06 2.12
N THR A 65 7.72 -12.26 1.46
CA THR A 65 6.95 -12.70 0.30
C THR A 65 7.88 -13.20 -0.81
N GLY A 66 7.74 -14.46 -1.20
CA GLY A 66 8.55 -15.12 -2.23
C GLY A 66 9.91 -15.65 -1.77
N ILE A 67 10.27 -15.51 -0.48
CA ILE A 67 11.57 -15.95 0.05
C ILE A 67 11.48 -17.37 0.65
N TYR A 68 10.39 -17.68 1.35
CA TYR A 68 10.22 -18.97 2.06
C TYR A 68 8.98 -19.74 1.62
N PRO A 69 8.95 -21.09 1.77
CA PRO A 69 7.73 -21.87 1.55
C PRO A 69 6.55 -21.33 2.37
N GLY A 70 5.39 -21.19 1.73
CA GLY A 70 4.17 -20.66 2.37
C GLY A 70 4.08 -19.13 2.49
N THR A 71 5.07 -18.38 1.98
CA THR A 71 5.09 -16.90 2.02
C THR A 71 4.69 -16.28 0.67
N SER A 72 3.50 -16.59 0.17
CA SER A 72 3.01 -16.07 -1.13
C SER A 72 2.04 -14.89 -1.01
N ARG A 73 1.81 -14.41 0.22
CA ARG A 73 0.74 -13.44 0.48
C ARG A 73 1.12 -12.02 0.09
N TYR A 74 0.12 -11.27 -0.38
CA TYR A 74 0.14 -9.81 -0.46
C TYR A 74 -1.11 -9.24 0.19
N VAL A 75 -1.09 -7.93 0.47
CA VAL A 75 -2.25 -7.22 1.01
C VAL A 75 -2.72 -6.15 0.03
N VAL A 76 -4.04 -5.97 -0.05
CA VAL A 76 -4.69 -4.82 -0.66
C VAL A 76 -5.24 -3.93 0.45
N VAL A 77 -4.88 -2.66 0.46
CA VAL A 77 -5.30 -1.67 1.45
C VAL A 77 -5.96 -0.48 0.78
N THR A 78 -7.11 -0.02 1.33
CA THR A 78 -7.84 1.15 0.84
C THR A 78 -8.81 1.69 1.91
N LYS A 79 -9.52 2.78 1.60
CA LYS A 79 -10.74 3.16 2.33
C LYS A 79 -11.94 2.39 1.77
N SER A 80 -12.63 1.67 2.65
CA SER A 80 -13.75 0.82 2.28
C SER A 80 -14.97 1.62 1.82
N PRO A 81 -15.61 1.27 0.68
CA PRO A 81 -16.92 1.81 0.33
C PRO A 81 -18.06 1.26 1.20
N LEU A 82 -17.89 0.07 1.78
CA LEU A 82 -18.91 -0.55 2.63
C LEU A 82 -18.92 0.05 4.04
N THR A 83 -17.75 0.21 4.64
CA THR A 83 -17.63 0.62 6.05
C THR A 83 -17.20 2.08 6.23
N GLY A 84 -16.71 2.73 5.16
CA GLY A 84 -16.11 4.06 5.24
C GLY A 84 -14.78 4.13 6.01
N ALA A 85 -14.28 3.00 6.51
CA ALA A 85 -13.09 2.89 7.35
C ALA A 85 -11.89 2.29 6.59
N PHE A 86 -10.79 2.09 7.30
CA PHE A 86 -9.64 1.32 6.82
C PHE A 86 -10.06 -0.10 6.44
N LEU A 87 -9.59 -0.59 5.29
CA LEU A 87 -9.75 -1.97 4.83
C LEU A 87 -8.38 -2.54 4.47
N ASP A 88 -8.16 -3.77 4.92
CA ASP A 88 -7.12 -4.66 4.40
C ASP A 88 -7.71 -6.01 3.99
N SER A 89 -7.19 -6.58 2.90
CA SER A 89 -7.55 -7.92 2.44
C SER A 89 -6.32 -8.64 1.93
N TYR A 90 -6.17 -9.92 2.27
CA TYR A 90 -5.03 -10.75 1.88
C TYR A 90 -5.44 -11.76 0.82
N ALA A 91 -4.51 -12.01 -0.11
CA ALA A 91 -4.56 -13.12 -1.06
C ALA A 91 -3.20 -13.81 -1.10
#